data_AF-A0A5J4ZZ30-F1
#
_entry.id   AF-A0A5J4ZZ30-F1
#
_cell.length_a   1.000
_cell.length_b   1.000
_cell.length_c   1.000
_cell.angle_alpha   90.00
_cell.angle_beta   90.00
_cell.angle_gamma   90.00
#
_symmetry.space_group_name_H-M   'P 1'
#
loop_
_entity.id
_entity.type
_entity.pdbx_description
1 polymer ?
#
loop_
_entity_poly.entity_id
_entity_poly.type
_entity_poly.pdbx_seq_one_letter_code
_entity_poly.pdbx_strand_id
1 'polypeptide(L)'
;MLLERVRFTLDGLECNKIGIGYEAFNGQPDFCSSPFWSCLHNQLWNFWEADQNRIGRNQVPLYGVQGRMQGLIQFSIGITEVLNTNLLIELSADDIEYVYQRSPGKILSITVPTFEALTQFGTATITTKNVGEVEASYSLTFDCSAGVSQMEEQFYIMKPKEVATRSFKLYPTTDQAAKYVCAAILKDSDFNEVDRAECQFTTTATVLENGSQTSSLEKLAEGNAPVSLISAVTCSIFVSVG
;
A
#
# COMPACT_ATOMS: atom_id res chain seq x y z
N MET A 1 -14.58 3.07 -9.61
CA MET A 1 -13.68 1.98 -10.01
C MET A 1 -12.86 2.47 -11.19
N LEU A 2 -11.59 2.08 -11.27
CA LEU A 2 -10.78 2.20 -12.49
C LEU A 2 -10.69 0.81 -13.11
N LEU A 3 -11.15 0.67 -14.34
CA LEU A 3 -11.29 -0.61 -15.04
C LEU A 3 -10.63 -0.49 -16.41
N GLU A 4 -9.96 -1.55 -16.84
CA GLU A 4 -9.28 -1.61 -18.13
C GLU A 4 -10.31 -1.51 -19.28
N ARG A 5 -9.98 -0.75 -20.32
CA ARG A 5 -10.89 -0.48 -21.45
C ARG A 5 -11.39 -1.75 -22.14
N VAL A 6 -10.59 -2.82 -22.15
CA VAL A 6 -10.93 -4.11 -22.76
C VAL A 6 -12.12 -4.82 -22.07
N ARG A 7 -12.46 -4.43 -20.83
CA ARG A 7 -13.59 -4.99 -20.08
C ARG A 7 -14.94 -4.40 -20.50
N PHE A 8 -14.94 -3.38 -21.34
CA PHE A 8 -16.14 -2.68 -21.81
C PHE A 8 -16.48 -3.09 -23.24
N THR A 9 -17.78 -3.15 -23.54
CA THR A 9 -18.34 -3.16 -24.89
C THR A 9 -19.11 -1.85 -25.05
N LEU A 10 -18.66 -0.99 -25.97
CA LEU A 10 -19.26 0.34 -26.16
C LEU A 10 -20.41 0.32 -27.16
N ASP A 11 -20.40 -0.66 -28.05
CA ASP A 11 -21.44 -1.01 -29.01
C ASP A 11 -22.49 -1.97 -28.44
N GLY A 12 -22.19 -2.65 -27.34
CA GLY A 12 -23.08 -3.58 -26.67
C GLY A 12 -23.19 -4.95 -27.35
N LEU A 13 -22.29 -5.26 -28.28
CA LEU A 13 -22.34 -6.48 -29.11
C LEU A 13 -21.55 -7.66 -28.53
N GLU A 14 -20.77 -7.45 -27.47
CA GLU A 14 -19.93 -8.50 -26.89
C GLU A 14 -20.45 -8.98 -25.53
N CYS A 15 -20.76 -10.28 -25.44
CA CYS A 15 -21.12 -10.97 -24.20
C CYS A 15 -20.06 -10.87 -23.10
N ASN A 16 -20.50 -10.92 -21.84
CA ASN A 16 -19.64 -10.95 -20.64
C ASN A 16 -18.67 -9.76 -20.54
N LYS A 17 -19.10 -8.59 -21.02
CA LYS A 17 -18.43 -7.29 -20.87
C LYS A 17 -19.39 -6.26 -20.29
N ILE A 18 -18.82 -5.21 -19.71
CA ILE A 18 -19.57 -4.10 -19.15
C ILE A 18 -20.21 -3.31 -20.30
N GLY A 19 -21.53 -3.14 -20.26
CA GLY A 19 -22.29 -2.44 -21.31
C GLY A 19 -23.02 -3.35 -22.30
N ILE A 20 -23.17 -4.65 -21.98
CA ILE A 20 -23.88 -5.63 -22.81
C ILE A 20 -25.27 -5.13 -23.25
N GLY A 21 -25.56 -5.24 -24.54
CA GLY A 21 -26.83 -4.86 -25.14
C GLY A 21 -27.78 -6.04 -25.35
N TYR A 22 -29.04 -5.72 -25.65
CA TYR A 22 -30.07 -6.72 -25.93
C TYR A 22 -29.74 -7.61 -27.13
N GLU A 23 -29.11 -7.05 -28.16
CA GLU A 23 -28.77 -7.78 -29.39
C GLU A 23 -27.78 -8.91 -29.13
N ALA A 24 -26.72 -8.65 -28.36
CA ALA A 24 -25.75 -9.66 -27.97
C ALA A 24 -26.36 -10.75 -27.07
N PHE A 25 -27.22 -10.37 -26.12
CA PHE A 25 -27.87 -11.33 -25.24
C PHE A 25 -28.84 -12.26 -26.00
N ASN A 26 -29.67 -11.69 -26.88
CA ASN A 26 -30.61 -12.47 -27.68
C ASN A 26 -29.91 -13.30 -28.77
N GLY A 27 -28.81 -12.79 -29.31
CA GLY A 27 -28.01 -13.43 -30.35
C GLY A 27 -26.95 -14.41 -29.84
N GLN A 28 -26.90 -14.70 -28.53
CA GLN A 28 -25.90 -15.63 -28.01
C GLN A 28 -26.09 -17.03 -28.62
N PRO A 29 -24.99 -17.74 -28.93
CA PRO A 29 -25.07 -19.11 -29.41
C PRO A 29 -25.73 -20.00 -28.35
N ASP A 30 -26.50 -20.99 -28.80
CA ASP A 30 -27.06 -22.01 -27.92
C ASP A 30 -27.92 -21.43 -26.77
N PHE A 31 -28.66 -20.33 -27.02
CA PHE A 31 -29.42 -19.58 -26.02
C PHE A 31 -30.24 -20.47 -25.07
N CYS A 32 -31.03 -21.39 -25.62
CA CYS A 32 -31.94 -22.23 -24.82
C CYS A 32 -31.24 -23.36 -24.05
N SER A 33 -30.02 -23.71 -24.44
CA SER A 33 -29.20 -24.75 -23.79
C SER A 33 -28.07 -24.17 -22.94
N SER A 34 -27.86 -22.86 -23.00
CA SER A 34 -26.87 -22.16 -22.19
C SER A 34 -27.31 -22.09 -20.73
N PRO A 35 -26.36 -22.12 -19.78
CA PRO A 35 -26.68 -21.96 -18.37
C PRO A 35 -27.36 -20.62 -18.09
N PHE A 36 -28.18 -20.61 -17.05
CA PHE A 36 -28.75 -19.36 -16.52
C PHE A 36 -27.61 -18.35 -16.21
N TRP A 37 -27.85 -17.06 -16.48
CA TRP A 37 -26.87 -15.96 -16.43
C TRP A 37 -25.77 -15.95 -17.50
N SER A 38 -25.82 -16.82 -18.51
CA SER A 38 -24.92 -16.72 -19.67
C SER A 38 -24.99 -15.33 -20.32
N CYS A 39 -23.85 -14.88 -20.87
CA CYS A 39 -23.66 -13.57 -21.51
C CYS A 39 -23.71 -12.35 -20.55
N LEU A 40 -24.11 -12.52 -19.28
CA LEU A 40 -24.29 -11.45 -18.29
C LEU A 40 -23.20 -11.42 -17.20
N HIS A 41 -22.06 -12.07 -17.42
CA HIS A 41 -20.92 -12.04 -16.47
C HIS A 41 -20.07 -10.77 -16.61
N ASN A 42 -19.14 -10.56 -15.67
CA ASN A 42 -18.18 -9.45 -15.65
C ASN A 42 -18.83 -8.06 -15.72
N GLN A 43 -19.93 -7.88 -14.99
CA GLN A 43 -20.58 -6.59 -14.82
C GLN A 43 -19.96 -5.82 -13.66
N LEU A 44 -20.31 -4.53 -13.53
CA LEU A 44 -19.78 -3.64 -12.49
C LEU A 44 -19.90 -4.23 -11.08
N TRP A 45 -21.01 -4.91 -10.77
CA TRP A 45 -21.23 -5.53 -9.46
C TRP A 45 -20.30 -6.73 -9.20
N ASN A 46 -19.90 -7.48 -10.24
CA ASN A 46 -18.95 -8.59 -10.08
C ASN A 46 -17.58 -8.08 -9.63
N PHE A 47 -17.10 -6.99 -10.23
CA PHE A 47 -15.82 -6.37 -9.86
C PHE A 47 -15.88 -5.75 -8.45
N TRP A 48 -17.00 -5.14 -8.10
CA TRP A 48 -17.23 -4.63 -6.76
C TRP A 48 -17.20 -5.75 -5.71
N GLU A 49 -17.93 -6.85 -5.93
CA GLU A 49 -17.96 -7.99 -5.02
C GLU A 49 -16.59 -8.67 -4.89
N ALA A 50 -15.85 -8.80 -5.99
CA ALA A 50 -14.47 -9.29 -5.97
C ALA A 50 -13.58 -8.41 -5.06
N ASP A 51 -13.70 -7.09 -5.13
CA ASP A 51 -12.99 -6.19 -4.23
C ASP A 51 -13.46 -6.29 -2.77
N GLN A 52 -14.77 -6.46 -2.52
CA GLN A 52 -15.27 -6.68 -1.15
C GLN A 52 -14.70 -7.97 -0.55
N ASN A 53 -14.59 -9.05 -1.34
CA ASN A 53 -13.96 -10.30 -0.90
C ASN A 53 -12.48 -10.11 -0.56
N ARG A 54 -11.76 -9.30 -1.34
CA ARG A 54 -10.34 -8.96 -1.06
C ARG A 54 -10.21 -8.13 0.22
N ILE A 55 -11.05 -7.11 0.38
CA ILE A 55 -11.09 -6.28 1.59
C ILE A 55 -11.40 -7.14 2.82
N GLY A 56 -12.37 -8.06 2.73
CA GLY A 56 -12.68 -9.01 3.80
C GLY A 56 -11.52 -9.95 4.15
N ARG A 57 -10.60 -10.19 3.22
CA ARG A 57 -9.35 -10.95 3.42
C ARG A 57 -8.15 -10.06 3.77
N ASN A 58 -8.35 -8.78 4.10
CA ASN A 58 -7.29 -7.79 4.35
C ASN A 58 -6.30 -7.60 3.19
N GLN A 59 -6.76 -7.81 1.96
CA GLN A 59 -5.98 -7.60 0.74
C GLN A 59 -6.36 -6.27 0.09
N VAL A 60 -5.44 -5.66 -0.66
CA VAL A 60 -5.71 -4.38 -1.35
C VAL A 60 -6.70 -4.64 -2.49
N PRO A 61 -7.78 -3.83 -2.63
CA PRO A 61 -8.70 -3.92 -3.75
C PRO A 61 -7.99 -3.65 -5.09
N LEU A 62 -8.53 -4.17 -6.18
CA LEU A 62 -7.95 -4.07 -7.52
C LEU A 62 -8.59 -2.96 -8.36
N TYR A 63 -9.90 -2.74 -8.21
CA TYR A 63 -10.67 -1.85 -9.09
C TYR A 63 -11.17 -0.61 -8.37
N GLY A 64 -11.47 -0.75 -7.08
CA GLY A 64 -11.88 0.32 -6.18
C GLY A 64 -10.80 1.38 -6.10
N VAL A 65 -11.19 2.64 -6.30
CA VAL A 65 -10.26 3.77 -6.26
C VAL A 65 -10.39 4.44 -4.91
N GLN A 66 -9.30 4.42 -4.15
CA GLN A 66 -9.21 5.17 -2.89
C GLN A 66 -8.52 6.51 -3.19
N GLY A 67 -9.31 7.50 -3.58
CA GLY A 67 -8.85 8.85 -3.95
C GLY A 67 -9.78 9.93 -3.42
N ARG A 68 -9.38 11.19 -3.58
CA ARG A 68 -10.23 12.35 -3.25
C ARG A 68 -10.93 12.81 -4.53
N MET A 69 -12.25 12.74 -4.55
CA MET A 69 -13.04 13.45 -5.57
C MET A 69 -13.06 14.94 -5.20
N GLN A 70 -12.60 15.79 -6.11
CA GLN A 70 -12.75 17.24 -5.99
C GLN A 70 -13.81 17.65 -7.02
N GLY A 71 -14.93 18.24 -6.58
CA GLY A 71 -16.05 18.56 -7.47
C GLY A 71 -16.82 17.33 -7.99
N LEU A 72 -17.71 17.56 -8.96
CA LEU A 72 -18.71 16.56 -9.40
C LEU A 72 -18.20 15.55 -10.46
N ILE A 73 -17.25 15.96 -11.32
CA ILE A 73 -16.75 15.16 -12.47
C ILE A 73 -15.22 15.28 -12.58
N GLN A 74 -14.51 15.36 -11.47
CA GLN A 74 -13.04 15.42 -11.48
C GLN A 74 -12.47 14.38 -10.52
N PHE A 75 -11.51 13.64 -11.04
CA PHE A 75 -10.78 12.60 -10.34
C PHE A 75 -9.32 13.02 -10.22
N SER A 76 -8.80 13.07 -8.99
CA SER A 76 -7.40 13.35 -8.72
C SER A 76 -6.83 12.36 -7.70
N ILE A 77 -5.55 12.03 -7.89
CA ILE A 77 -4.77 11.19 -6.98
C ILE A 77 -3.65 12.06 -6.44
N GLY A 78 -3.46 12.05 -5.12
CA GLY A 78 -2.34 12.74 -4.49
C GLY A 78 -1.04 11.99 -4.75
N ILE A 79 0.00 12.71 -5.13
CA ILE A 79 1.36 12.17 -5.23
C ILE A 79 1.91 12.08 -3.80
N THR A 80 2.31 10.88 -3.39
CA THR A 80 2.87 10.63 -2.04
C THR A 80 4.38 10.77 -1.99
N GLU A 81 5.04 10.73 -3.14
CA GLU A 81 6.49 10.88 -3.29
C GLU A 81 6.89 12.35 -3.17
N VAL A 82 8.10 12.59 -2.68
CA VAL A 82 8.65 13.94 -2.55
C VAL A 82 9.20 14.38 -3.90
N LEU A 83 8.55 15.38 -4.52
CA LEU A 83 9.00 15.98 -5.77
C LEU A 83 9.67 17.32 -5.50
N ASN A 84 10.91 17.47 -5.97
CA ASN A 84 11.64 18.73 -5.88
C ASN A 84 11.19 19.68 -7.00
N THR A 85 10.58 20.80 -6.61
CA THR A 85 10.21 21.87 -7.55
C THR A 85 11.39 22.82 -7.71
N ASN A 86 11.87 23.00 -8.95
CA ASN A 86 12.87 24.02 -9.24
C ASN A 86 12.21 25.41 -9.21
N LEU A 87 12.75 26.30 -8.39
CA LEU A 87 12.26 27.68 -8.24
C LEU A 87 13.42 28.64 -8.49
N LEU A 88 13.21 29.61 -9.38
CA LEU A 88 14.10 30.76 -9.55
C LEU A 88 13.48 31.95 -8.83
N ILE A 89 14.20 32.50 -7.84
CA ILE A 89 13.82 33.74 -7.15
C ILE A 89 14.82 34.81 -7.57
N GLU A 90 14.34 35.83 -8.28
CA GLU A 90 15.14 37.00 -8.65
C GLU A 90 14.94 38.11 -7.61
N LEU A 91 16.05 38.58 -7.05
CA LEU A 91 16.06 39.63 -6.03
C LEU A 91 16.99 40.76 -6.49
N SER A 92 16.54 42.00 -6.28
CA SER A 92 17.38 43.19 -6.43
C SER A 92 17.98 43.53 -5.07
N ALA A 93 19.03 42.81 -4.67
CA ALA A 93 19.75 42.99 -3.42
C ALA A 93 21.26 42.77 -3.64
N ASP A 94 22.10 43.33 -2.76
CA ASP A 94 23.56 43.17 -2.83
C ASP A 94 24.02 41.78 -2.39
N ASP A 95 23.34 41.17 -1.41
CA ASP A 95 23.68 39.85 -0.86
C ASP A 95 22.43 39.15 -0.28
N ILE A 96 22.54 37.84 -0.06
CA ILE A 96 21.48 36.98 0.48
C ILE A 96 22.08 36.04 1.53
N GLU A 97 21.48 36.00 2.71
CA GLU A 97 21.80 35.03 3.75
C GLU A 97 20.65 34.02 3.92
N TYR A 98 20.98 32.73 3.99
CA TYR A 98 20.01 31.66 4.22
C TYR A 98 20.06 31.21 5.67
N VAL A 99 19.01 31.55 6.42
CA VAL A 99 18.82 31.13 7.81
C VAL A 99 17.77 30.04 7.86
N TYR A 100 18.12 28.90 8.47
CA TYR A 100 17.21 27.78 8.67
C TYR A 100 17.22 27.33 10.13
N GLN A 101 16.16 26.67 10.55
CA GLN A 101 15.97 26.23 11.92
C GLN A 101 16.38 24.76 12.06
N ARG A 102 17.02 24.45 13.20
CA ARG A 102 17.41 23.10 13.59
C ARG A 102 16.77 22.78 14.93
N SER A 103 16.20 21.59 15.04
CA SER A 103 15.72 21.04 16.31
C SER A 103 16.03 19.56 16.43
N PRO A 104 16.26 19.07 17.66
CA PRO A 104 16.37 17.64 17.91
C PRO A 104 15.02 16.93 17.73
N GLY A 105 15.06 15.72 17.19
CA GLY A 105 13.91 14.83 17.04
C GLY A 105 14.13 13.48 17.71
N LYS A 106 13.05 12.77 18.00
CA LYS A 106 13.09 11.38 18.48
C LYS A 106 12.08 10.49 17.77
N ILE A 107 12.42 9.22 17.60
CA ILE A 107 11.54 8.15 17.16
C ILE A 107 10.82 7.61 18.40
N LEU A 108 9.49 7.68 18.39
CA LEU A 108 8.65 7.23 19.48
C LEU A 108 8.23 5.77 19.33
N SER A 109 7.98 5.31 18.10
CA SER A 109 7.57 3.94 17.84
C SER A 109 7.77 3.55 16.38
N ILE A 110 7.93 2.24 16.15
CA ILE A 110 7.92 1.61 14.85
C ILE A 110 6.94 0.44 14.94
N THR A 111 5.93 0.43 14.08
CA THR A 111 4.92 -0.65 14.03
C THR A 111 4.90 -1.26 12.64
N VAL A 112 5.16 -2.56 12.56
CA VAL A 112 5.06 -3.34 11.33
C VAL A 112 4.21 -4.58 11.64
N PRO A 113 2.95 -4.64 11.19
CA PRO A 113 2.13 -5.83 11.37
C PRO A 113 2.67 -6.98 10.51
N THR A 114 2.47 -8.22 10.97
CA THR A 114 2.76 -9.41 10.18
C THR A 114 1.87 -9.42 8.93
N PHE A 115 2.47 -9.70 7.77
CA PHE A 115 1.77 -9.76 6.49
C PHE A 115 2.29 -10.91 5.64
N GLU A 116 1.52 -11.28 4.63
CA GLU A 116 1.85 -12.37 3.71
C GLU A 116 2.84 -11.92 2.63
N ALA A 117 3.83 -12.76 2.37
CA ALA A 117 4.84 -12.49 1.36
C ALA A 117 4.24 -12.47 -0.06
N LEU A 118 4.73 -11.54 -0.89
CA LEU A 118 4.36 -11.37 -2.31
C LEU A 118 2.88 -11.12 -2.64
N THR A 119 1.96 -11.07 -1.67
CA THR A 119 0.54 -10.84 -1.96
C THR A 119 0.15 -9.37 -2.07
N GLN A 120 1.05 -8.42 -1.71
CA GLN A 120 1.14 -7.05 -2.25
C GLN A 120 2.28 -6.23 -1.62
N PHE A 121 2.20 -5.88 -0.34
CA PHE A 121 3.25 -5.20 0.44
C PHE A 121 2.88 -5.11 1.94
N GLY A 122 3.89 -5.01 2.80
CA GLY A 122 3.72 -4.63 4.20
C GLY A 122 3.70 -3.11 4.37
N THR A 123 3.21 -2.62 5.52
CA THR A 123 3.28 -1.18 5.84
C THR A 123 3.98 -0.98 7.18
N ALA A 124 5.11 -0.28 7.16
CA ALA A 124 5.80 0.16 8.37
C ALA A 124 5.33 1.57 8.75
N THR A 125 4.82 1.73 9.96
CA THR A 125 4.38 3.01 10.51
C THR A 125 5.36 3.47 11.56
N ILE A 126 6.00 4.62 11.34
CA ILE A 126 7.01 5.21 12.20
C ILE A 126 6.48 6.51 12.74
N THR A 127 6.48 6.65 14.06
CA THR A 127 6.03 7.86 14.74
C THR A 127 7.24 8.58 15.31
N THR A 128 7.40 9.85 14.96
CA THR A 128 8.50 10.71 15.39
C THR A 128 7.95 11.94 16.11
N LYS A 129 8.80 12.58 16.91
CA LYS A 129 8.45 13.79 17.66
C LYS A 129 9.59 14.79 17.62
N ASN A 130 9.26 16.05 17.35
CA ASN A 130 10.18 17.16 17.59
C ASN A 130 10.25 17.44 19.10
N VAL A 131 11.43 17.27 19.69
CA VAL A 131 11.67 17.50 21.14
C VAL A 131 12.32 18.84 21.43
N GLY A 132 12.58 19.65 20.40
CA GLY A 132 13.09 21.00 20.52
C GLY A 132 12.00 22.06 20.69
N GLU A 133 12.43 23.32 20.57
CA GLU A 133 11.62 24.53 20.82
C GLU A 133 11.27 25.29 19.54
N VAL A 134 11.85 24.90 18.40
CA VAL A 134 11.63 25.55 17.09
C VAL A 134 11.12 24.55 16.06
N GLU A 135 10.41 25.06 15.04
CA GLU A 135 9.97 24.25 13.91
C GLU A 135 11.19 23.90 13.06
N ALA A 136 11.34 22.65 12.63
CA ALA A 136 12.50 22.24 11.84
C ALA A 136 12.14 21.17 10.82
N SER A 137 13.01 21.04 9.82
CA SER A 137 12.95 20.03 8.79
C SER A 137 13.64 18.75 9.27
N TYR A 138 13.09 17.60 8.86
CA TYR A 138 13.61 16.28 9.17
C TYR A 138 13.56 15.40 7.92
N SER A 139 14.49 14.44 7.86
CA SER A 139 14.42 13.34 6.91
C SER A 139 14.40 12.01 7.64
N LEU A 140 13.61 11.07 7.13
CA LEU A 140 13.45 9.73 7.72
C LEU A 140 13.77 8.68 6.67
N THR A 141 14.71 7.82 7.01
CA THR A 141 15.05 6.64 6.21
C THR A 141 14.65 5.37 6.98
N PHE A 142 14.29 4.34 6.24
CA PHE A 142 13.98 3.03 6.80
C PHE A 142 14.78 1.99 6.02
N ASP A 143 15.90 1.57 6.63
CA ASP A 143 16.85 0.66 6.02
C ASP A 143 16.61 -0.77 6.53
N CYS A 144 16.56 -1.74 5.64
CA CYS A 144 16.18 -3.12 5.94
C CYS A 144 17.27 -4.10 5.51
N SER A 145 17.31 -5.26 6.17
CA SER A 145 18.14 -6.39 5.78
C SER A 145 17.88 -6.83 4.34
N ALA A 146 18.85 -7.54 3.74
CA ALA A 146 18.71 -8.12 2.40
C ALA A 146 17.39 -8.91 2.24
N GLY A 147 16.77 -8.79 1.07
CA GLY A 147 15.49 -9.44 0.76
C GLY A 147 14.25 -8.55 0.95
N VAL A 148 14.43 -7.28 1.32
CA VAL A 148 13.40 -6.23 1.25
C VAL A 148 13.86 -5.15 0.28
N SER A 149 12.98 -4.72 -0.62
CA SER A 149 13.29 -3.62 -1.55
C SER A 149 13.62 -2.32 -0.81
N GLN A 150 14.57 -1.55 -1.35
CA GLN A 150 14.91 -0.23 -0.82
C GLN A 150 13.74 0.75 -0.93
N MET A 151 13.71 1.71 -0.02
CA MET A 151 12.60 2.63 0.19
C MET A 151 13.10 4.07 0.12
N GLU A 152 12.30 4.95 -0.45
CA GLU A 152 12.66 6.36 -0.59
C GLU A 152 12.66 7.09 0.75
N GLU A 153 13.62 7.99 0.94
CA GLU A 153 13.70 8.88 2.11
C GLU A 153 12.51 9.85 2.12
N GLN A 154 11.87 9.99 3.29
CA GLN A 154 10.73 10.89 3.44
C GLN A 154 11.13 12.17 4.17
N PHE A 155 10.84 13.32 3.56
CA PHE A 155 11.11 14.65 4.11
C PHE A 155 9.85 15.28 4.69
N TYR A 156 9.94 15.90 5.86
CA TYR A 156 8.83 16.58 6.50
C TYR A 156 9.26 17.59 7.56
N ILE A 157 8.36 18.50 7.89
CA ILE A 157 8.56 19.54 8.90
C ILE A 157 7.71 19.19 10.13
N MET A 158 8.26 19.40 11.32
CA MET A 158 7.54 19.24 12.59
C MET A 158 7.65 20.52 13.41
N LYS A 159 6.51 21.01 13.89
CA LYS A 159 6.43 22.05 14.92
C LYS A 159 7.03 21.58 16.25
N PRO A 160 7.39 22.50 17.15
CA PRO A 160 7.83 22.14 18.49
C PRO A 160 6.81 21.22 19.17
N LYS A 161 7.28 20.10 19.73
CA LYS A 161 6.45 19.09 20.43
C LYS A 161 5.43 18.36 19.55
N GLU A 162 5.37 18.64 18.24
CA GLU A 162 4.52 17.94 17.31
C GLU A 162 4.98 16.48 17.13
N VAL A 163 3.99 15.60 17.00
CA VAL A 163 4.18 14.19 16.70
C VAL A 163 3.74 13.94 15.27
N ALA A 164 4.65 13.49 14.42
CA ALA A 164 4.37 13.13 13.04
C ALA A 164 4.42 11.62 12.86
N THR A 165 3.58 11.09 11.98
CA THR A 165 3.59 9.67 11.62
C THR A 165 3.82 9.53 10.12
N ARG A 166 4.74 8.66 9.75
CA ARG A 166 5.12 8.35 8.37
C ARG A 166 4.97 6.86 8.12
N SER A 167 4.51 6.52 6.93
CA SER A 167 4.30 5.14 6.51
C SER A 167 5.17 4.80 5.33
N PHE A 168 5.80 3.64 5.36
CA PHE A 168 6.55 3.12 4.23
C PHE A 168 6.02 1.76 3.80
N LYS A 169 6.03 1.50 2.49
CA LYS A 169 5.62 0.22 1.90
C LYS A 169 6.83 -0.72 1.84
N LEU A 170 6.65 -1.94 2.33
CA LEU A 170 7.66 -2.98 2.40
C LEU A 170 7.39 -4.04 1.34
N TYR A 171 8.36 -4.32 0.48
CA TYR A 171 8.26 -5.35 -0.55
C TYR A 171 9.31 -6.43 -0.31
N PRO A 172 8.94 -7.56 0.32
CA PRO A 172 9.81 -8.73 0.41
C PRO A 172 10.04 -9.35 -0.97
N THR A 173 11.21 -9.95 -1.19
CA THR A 173 11.58 -10.55 -2.49
C THR A 173 11.44 -12.07 -2.53
N THR A 174 11.03 -12.71 -1.44
CA THR A 174 10.86 -14.17 -1.31
C THR A 174 9.40 -14.51 -1.02
N ASP A 175 8.95 -15.69 -1.47
CA ASP A 175 7.64 -16.28 -1.20
C ASP A 175 7.59 -17.01 0.16
N GLN A 176 8.74 -17.25 0.78
CA GLN A 176 8.86 -17.96 2.05
C GLN A 176 8.60 -17.06 3.27
N ALA A 177 8.10 -17.66 4.34
CA ALA A 177 8.05 -17.01 5.65
C ALA A 177 9.47 -16.71 6.14
N ALA A 178 9.75 -15.44 6.42
CA ALA A 178 11.08 -14.98 6.82
C ALA A 178 10.99 -13.92 7.92
N LYS A 179 12.13 -13.67 8.57
CA LYS A 179 12.31 -12.64 9.59
C LYS A 179 13.29 -11.59 9.08
N TYR A 180 12.89 -10.33 9.16
CA TYR A 180 13.67 -9.19 8.69
C TYR A 180 14.00 -8.26 9.85
N VAL A 181 15.12 -7.56 9.72
CA VAL A 181 15.56 -6.52 10.66
C VAL A 181 15.66 -5.22 9.87
N CYS A 182 15.09 -4.14 10.41
CA CYS A 182 15.19 -2.81 9.82
C CYS A 182 15.54 -1.77 10.88
N ALA A 183 16.12 -0.67 10.44
CA ALA A 183 16.45 0.50 11.24
C ALA A 183 15.76 1.74 10.66
N ALA A 184 14.97 2.41 11.49
CA ALA A 184 14.53 3.77 11.22
C ALA A 184 15.62 4.73 11.67
N ILE A 185 16.03 5.64 10.78
CA ILE A 185 17.07 6.64 11.04
C ILE A 185 16.48 8.01 10.75
N LEU A 186 16.39 8.82 11.80
CA LEU A 186 15.89 10.19 11.75
C LEU A 186 17.07 11.15 11.66
N LYS A 187 17.04 12.06 10.69
CA LYS A 187 18.04 13.12 10.52
C LYS A 187 17.41 14.51 10.66
N ASP A 188 18.21 15.46 11.13
CA ASP A 188 17.83 16.87 11.22
C ASP A 188 18.09 17.65 9.91
N SER A 189 17.85 18.96 9.94
CA SER A 189 18.09 19.89 8.82
C SER A 189 19.52 19.87 8.27
N ASP A 190 20.51 19.41 9.05
CA ASP A 190 21.91 19.31 8.65
C ASP A 190 22.26 17.92 8.08
N PHE A 191 21.26 17.05 7.92
CA PHE A 191 21.41 15.64 7.55
C PHE A 191 22.19 14.80 8.58
N ASN A 192 22.33 15.29 9.81
CA ASN A 192 22.95 14.52 10.89
C ASN A 192 21.92 13.58 11.52
N GLU A 193 22.33 12.34 11.81
CA GLU A 193 21.51 11.38 12.55
C GLU A 193 21.24 11.90 13.96
N VAL A 194 19.96 12.14 14.28
CA VAL A 194 19.53 12.59 15.62
C VAL A 194 18.94 11.47 16.45
N ASP A 195 18.41 10.43 15.80
CA ASP A 195 17.91 9.24 16.48
C ASP A 195 17.87 8.04 15.55
N ARG A 196 18.02 6.84 16.12
CA ARG A 196 17.95 5.56 15.42
C ARG A 196 17.22 4.53 16.27
N ALA A 197 16.32 3.80 15.63
CA ALA A 197 15.57 2.73 16.28
C ALA A 197 15.45 1.52 15.36
N GLU A 198 15.76 0.34 15.90
CA GLU A 198 15.67 -0.93 15.18
C GLU A 198 14.35 -1.64 15.47
N CYS A 199 13.85 -2.36 14.47
CA CYS A 199 12.67 -3.20 14.59
C CYS A 199 12.87 -4.52 13.85
N GLN A 200 12.17 -5.56 14.31
CA GLN A 200 12.13 -6.85 13.63
C GLN A 200 10.69 -7.18 13.27
N PHE A 201 10.47 -7.66 12.05
CA PHE A 201 9.16 -8.13 11.61
C PHE A 201 9.28 -9.47 10.89
N THR A 202 8.16 -10.17 10.79
CA THR A 202 8.05 -11.48 10.14
C THR A 202 6.99 -11.46 9.06
N THR A 203 7.22 -12.22 7.99
CA THR A 203 6.23 -12.48 6.94
C THR A 203 5.69 -13.91 7.04
N THR A 204 4.45 -14.12 6.63
CA THR A 204 3.93 -15.48 6.37
C THR A 204 4.22 -15.88 4.92
N ALA A 205 4.31 -17.19 4.65
CA ALA A 205 4.55 -17.68 3.29
C ALA A 205 3.37 -17.36 2.37
N THR A 206 3.64 -17.22 1.07
CA THR A 206 2.61 -17.00 0.05
C THR A 206 1.69 -18.22 -0.07
N VAL A 207 0.38 -18.01 0.03
CA VAL A 207 -0.64 -19.01 -0.20
C VAL A 207 -0.90 -19.08 -1.70
N LEU A 208 -0.34 -20.09 -2.35
CA LEU A 208 -0.61 -20.36 -3.76
C LEU A 208 -1.95 -21.08 -3.88
N GLU A 209 -2.93 -20.44 -4.52
CA GLU A 209 -4.11 -21.17 -4.99
C GLU A 209 -3.67 -22.05 -6.16
N ASN A 210 -3.44 -23.33 -5.86
CA ASN A 210 -3.47 -24.37 -6.89
C ASN A 210 -4.88 -24.34 -7.46
N GLY A 211 -5.05 -23.72 -8.63
CA GLY A 211 -6.33 -23.66 -9.31
C GLY A 211 -6.98 -25.04 -9.40
N SER A 212 -8.29 -25.08 -9.64
CA SER A 212 -9.01 -26.35 -9.83
C SER A 212 -8.39 -27.15 -10.98
N GLN A 213 -7.51 -28.09 -10.66
CA GLN A 213 -7.11 -29.18 -11.54
C GLN A 213 -8.08 -30.34 -11.37
N THR A 214 -9.38 -30.08 -11.55
CA THR A 214 -10.34 -31.17 -11.71
C THR A 214 -10.47 -31.49 -13.18
N SER A 215 -9.58 -32.34 -13.70
CA SER A 215 -10.04 -33.37 -14.63
C SER A 215 -10.80 -34.40 -13.78
N SER A 216 -12.08 -34.57 -14.08
CA SER A 216 -13.06 -35.41 -13.41
C SER A 216 -12.51 -36.69 -12.75
N LEU A 217 -12.70 -36.84 -11.44
CA LEU A 217 -13.13 -38.08 -10.75
C LEU A 217 -13.24 -37.85 -9.23
N GLU A 218 -14.30 -38.42 -8.64
CA GLU A 218 -14.82 -38.24 -7.28
C GLU A 218 -13.82 -38.47 -6.12
N LYS A 219 -13.93 -37.67 -5.05
CA LYS A 219 -14.16 -38.18 -3.67
C LYS A 219 -14.39 -37.07 -2.63
N LEU A 220 -15.38 -37.32 -1.78
CA LEU A 220 -15.65 -36.63 -0.51
C LEU A 220 -14.44 -36.72 0.45
N ALA A 221 -14.19 -35.64 1.19
CA ALA A 221 -13.90 -35.67 2.64
C ALA A 221 -13.93 -34.27 3.25
N GLU A 222 -14.60 -34.16 4.40
CA GLU A 222 -14.62 -33.02 5.33
C GLU A 222 -13.24 -32.71 5.93
N GLY A 223 -13.03 -31.47 6.37
CA GLY A 223 -11.89 -31.13 7.22
C GLY A 223 -11.77 -29.64 7.55
N ASN A 224 -12.25 -29.25 8.73
CA ASN A 224 -12.05 -27.94 9.36
C ASN A 224 -10.56 -27.51 9.36
N ALA A 225 -10.31 -26.22 9.11
CA ALA A 225 -9.05 -25.55 9.46
C ALA A 225 -9.31 -24.30 10.32
N PRO A 226 -8.46 -24.02 11.34
CA PRO A 226 -8.75 -23.07 12.40
C PRO A 226 -8.44 -21.62 11.99
N VAL A 227 -9.23 -20.70 12.52
CA VAL A 227 -8.97 -19.25 12.46
C VAL A 227 -7.78 -18.94 13.37
N SER A 228 -6.63 -18.61 12.79
CA SER A 228 -5.47 -18.10 13.52
C SER A 228 -5.69 -16.62 13.86
N LEU A 229 -5.66 -16.31 15.16
CA LEU A 229 -5.67 -14.94 15.68
C LEU A 229 -4.44 -14.18 15.18
N ILE A 230 -4.66 -13.06 14.49
CA ILE A 230 -3.61 -12.13 14.06
C ILE A 230 -3.23 -11.28 15.29
N SER A 231 -2.12 -11.60 15.94
CA SER A 231 -1.51 -10.72 16.93
C SER A 231 -0.72 -9.63 16.21
N ALA A 232 -1.13 -8.37 16.41
CA ALA A 232 -0.30 -7.23 16.07
C ALA A 232 0.97 -7.27 16.96
N VAL A 233 2.13 -7.38 16.33
CA VAL A 233 3.41 -7.28 17.06
C VAL A 233 3.72 -5.80 17.23
N THR A 234 3.52 -5.30 18.45
CA THR A 234 4.07 -4.01 18.86
C THR A 234 5.59 -4.17 18.97
N CYS A 235 6.35 -3.57 18.07
CA CYS A 235 7.80 -3.72 18.06
C CYS A 235 8.40 -2.93 19.23
N SER A 236 9.09 -3.60 20.15
CA SER A 236 9.81 -2.95 21.24
C SER A 236 11.07 -2.29 20.68
N ILE A 237 11.25 -1.00 20.96
CA ILE A 237 12.47 -0.26 20.63
C ILE A 237 13.63 -0.90 21.40
N PHE A 238 14.57 -1.51 20.69
CA PHE A 238 15.86 -1.88 21.28
C PHE A 238 16.73 -0.63 21.34
N VAL A 239 16.74 0.03 22.49
CA VAL A 239 17.73 1.09 22.77
C VAL A 239 19.06 0.41 23.03
N SER A 240 19.99 0.46 22.07
CA SER A 240 21.38 0.12 22.32
C SER A 240 21.99 1.22 23.18
N VAL A 241 22.12 0.95 24.49
CA VAL A 241 22.89 1.81 25.39
C VAL A 241 24.37 1.52 25.12
N GLY A 242 25.03 2.43 24.40
CA GLY A 242 26.48 2.51 24.25
C GLY A 242 26.97 3.85 24.76
#